data_AF-A0A0B9G7D0-F1
#
_entry.id   AF-A0A0B9G7D0-F1
#
_cell.length_a   1.000
_cell.length_b   1.000
_cell.length_c   1.000
_cell.angle_alpha   90.00
_cell.angle_beta   90.00
_cell.angle_gamma   90.00
#
_symmetry.space_group_name_H-M   'P 1'
#
loop_
_entity.id
_entity.type
_entity.pdbx_description
1 polymer ?
#
loop_
_entity_poly.entity_id
_entity_poly.type
_entity_poly.pdbx_seq_one_letter_code
_entity_poly.pdbx_strand_id
1 'polypeptide(L)'
;MRAWFTLLEKELIEHRIVIRLPLLLLAFAIINFIFVMQGDNVALSIQSSGQGVIDWGVAQGTFAGLVGKLNEVVAGIVYLVLFFIYVPKTVRKEKQEGSLLFWRSMPVSDYQAVAAKLIFALAVIPLIASALMVAADFIVWIMAILWLPQEVMVSWGISFANLISHWFEFLARLGLMSIALFPLGAGLMALSQLTRYPLLAAILTVILFKIAMFQATGSGEAGAVLSEIYGLPFSILTSSSAYTVFSEFGYFSHFIMLVVGVALYWLSCWLRGRDDMLRMM
;
A
#
# COMPACT_ATOMS: atom_id res chain seq x y z
N MET A 1 19.05 -16.16 -10.38
CA MET A 1 18.42 -14.90 -10.85
C MET A 1 17.21 -15.13 -11.76
N ARG A 2 17.30 -16.00 -12.80
CA ARG A 2 16.16 -16.26 -13.71
C ARG A 2 14.87 -16.72 -12.99
N ALA A 3 14.98 -17.59 -11.99
CA ALA A 3 13.81 -18.10 -11.23
C ALA A 3 13.00 -17.02 -10.51
N TRP A 4 13.63 -15.94 -10.03
CA TRP A 4 12.93 -14.86 -9.33
C TRP A 4 12.09 -14.02 -10.29
N PHE A 5 12.65 -13.67 -11.46
CA PHE A 5 11.93 -12.95 -12.49
C PHE A 5 10.72 -13.75 -12.99
N THR A 6 10.87 -15.06 -13.20
CA THR A 6 9.75 -15.91 -13.65
C THR A 6 8.63 -16.00 -12.62
N LEU A 7 8.94 -16.01 -11.32
CA LEU A 7 7.93 -16.01 -10.27
C LEU A 7 7.17 -14.68 -10.22
N LEU A 8 7.87 -13.55 -10.35
CA LEU A 8 7.23 -12.23 -10.37
C LEU A 8 6.40 -12.01 -11.64
N GLU A 9 6.89 -12.46 -12.79
CA GLU A 9 6.17 -12.39 -14.07
C GLU A 9 4.87 -13.21 -14.01
N LYS A 10 4.92 -14.41 -13.42
CA LYS A 10 3.74 -15.24 -13.16
C LYS A 10 2.71 -14.48 -12.31
N GLU A 11 3.13 -13.89 -11.19
CA GLU A 11 2.21 -13.12 -10.32
C GLU A 11 1.58 -11.93 -11.07
N LEU A 12 2.34 -11.25 -11.94
CA LEU A 12 1.82 -10.15 -12.75
C LEU A 12 0.77 -10.61 -13.77
N ILE A 13 1.02 -11.74 -14.46
CA ILE A 13 0.09 -12.32 -15.43
C ILE A 13 -1.20 -12.79 -14.75
N GLU A 14 -1.07 -13.37 -13.56
CA GLU A 14 -2.18 -13.91 -12.78
C GLU A 14 -3.06 -12.80 -12.18
N HIS A 15 -2.44 -11.70 -11.72
CA HIS A 15 -3.13 -10.58 -11.09
C HIS A 15 -3.18 -9.35 -11.99
N ARG A 16 -3.79 -9.49 -13.18
CA ARG A 16 -3.99 -8.38 -14.14
C ARG A 16 -4.72 -7.16 -13.56
N ILE A 17 -5.44 -7.34 -12.46
CA ILE A 17 -6.09 -6.24 -11.73
C ILE A 17 -5.07 -5.19 -11.25
N VAL A 18 -3.83 -5.60 -10.97
CA VAL A 18 -2.72 -4.71 -10.58
C VAL A 18 -2.37 -3.71 -11.67
N ILE A 19 -2.59 -4.08 -12.94
CA ILE A 19 -2.37 -3.17 -14.08
C ILE A 19 -3.66 -2.40 -14.39
N ARG A 20 -4.83 -3.07 -14.33
CA ARG A 20 -6.11 -2.46 -14.74
C ARG A 20 -6.63 -1.40 -13.76
N LEU A 21 -6.54 -1.62 -12.45
CA LEU A 21 -7.05 -0.67 -11.46
C LEU A 21 -6.32 0.68 -11.53
N PRO A 22 -4.98 0.73 -11.57
CA PRO A 22 -4.30 2.01 -11.66
C PRO A 22 -4.37 2.66 -13.07
N LEU A 23 -4.82 1.98 -14.12
CA LEU A 23 -5.22 2.67 -15.37
C LEU A 23 -6.45 3.57 -15.17
N LEU A 24 -7.36 3.24 -14.24
CA LEU A 24 -8.46 4.14 -13.88
C LEU A 24 -7.96 5.44 -13.25
N LEU A 25 -6.76 5.45 -12.65
CA LEU A 25 -6.16 6.68 -12.11
C LEU A 25 -5.88 7.70 -13.21
N LEU A 26 -5.46 7.27 -14.39
CA LEU A 26 -5.22 8.18 -15.51
C LEU A 26 -6.51 8.90 -15.93
N ALA A 27 -7.61 8.14 -16.04
CA ALA A 27 -8.92 8.72 -16.32
C ALA A 27 -9.37 9.65 -15.19
N PHE A 28 -9.17 9.26 -13.93
CA PHE A 28 -9.49 10.09 -12.77
C PHE A 28 -8.69 11.40 -12.75
N ALA A 29 -7.39 11.37 -13.08
CA ALA A 29 -6.53 12.55 -13.11
C ALA A 29 -6.98 13.56 -14.17
N ILE A 30 -7.35 13.09 -15.36
CA ILE A 30 -7.92 13.94 -16.42
C ILE A 30 -9.23 14.59 -15.94
N ILE A 31 -10.11 13.79 -15.34
CA ILE A 31 -11.39 14.27 -14.79
C ILE A 31 -11.13 15.32 -13.70
N ASN A 32 -10.22 15.04 -12.76
CA ASN A 32 -9.87 15.94 -11.67
C ASN A 32 -9.36 17.29 -12.19
N PHE A 33 -8.47 17.26 -13.19
CA PHE A 33 -7.97 18.48 -13.83
C PHE A 33 -9.10 19.30 -14.45
N ILE A 34 -10.03 18.67 -15.17
CA ILE A 34 -11.19 19.35 -15.78
C ILE A 34 -12.07 19.98 -14.70
N PHE A 35 -12.35 19.27 -13.61
CA PHE A 35 -13.15 19.80 -12.50
C PHE A 35 -12.52 21.03 -11.85
N VAL A 36 -11.20 21.02 -11.67
CA VAL A 36 -10.47 22.18 -11.10
C VAL A 36 -10.47 23.36 -12.07
N MET A 37 -10.38 23.14 -13.38
CA MET A 37 -10.45 24.21 -14.38
C MET A 37 -11.84 24.83 -14.53
N GLN A 38 -12.91 24.05 -14.31
CA GLN A 38 -14.29 24.54 -14.44
C GLN A 38 -14.85 25.19 -13.17
N GLY A 39 -14.22 24.94 -12.02
CA GLY A 39 -14.74 25.44 -10.75
C GLY A 39 -14.17 26.82 -10.41
N ASP A 40 -15.02 27.85 -10.46
CA ASP A 40 -14.70 29.22 -10.04
C ASP A 40 -14.22 29.34 -8.58
N ASN A 41 -14.51 28.33 -7.73
CA ASN A 41 -14.02 28.19 -6.35
C ASN A 41 -14.22 26.74 -5.87
N VAL A 42 -13.34 25.80 -6.25
CA VAL A 42 -13.39 24.43 -5.68
C VAL A 42 -12.74 24.41 -4.29
N ALA A 43 -13.49 24.84 -3.27
CA ALA A 43 -13.15 24.55 -1.88
C ALA A 43 -13.61 23.12 -1.56
N LEU A 44 -12.72 22.14 -1.70
CA LEU A 44 -12.94 20.78 -1.18
C LEU A 44 -12.78 20.79 0.35
N SER A 45 -13.83 21.20 1.06
CA SER A 45 -13.87 21.10 2.52
C SER A 45 -14.36 19.71 2.93
N ILE A 46 -13.42 18.78 3.15
CA ILE A 46 -13.72 17.51 3.80
C ILE A 46 -13.81 17.78 5.30
N GLN A 47 -15.02 18.08 5.80
CA GLN A 47 -15.26 18.17 7.23
C GLN A 47 -15.32 16.74 7.80
N SER A 48 -14.24 16.35 8.48
CA SER A 48 -14.23 15.18 9.36
C SER A 48 -14.95 15.58 10.66
N SER A 49 -15.98 14.83 11.06
CA SER A 49 -16.77 15.07 12.27
C SER A 49 -16.05 14.66 13.57
N GLY A 50 -14.71 14.73 13.61
CA GLY A 50 -13.88 14.47 14.77
C GLY A 50 -12.76 15.50 14.90
N GLN A 51 -12.15 15.62 16.08
CA GLN A 51 -11.07 16.57 16.43
C GLN A 51 -9.75 16.40 15.63
N GLY A 52 -9.74 15.66 14.52
CA GLY A 52 -8.59 15.53 13.63
C GLY A 52 -8.80 16.34 12.36
N VAL A 53 -8.21 17.54 12.30
CA VAL A 53 -8.00 18.22 11.02
C VAL A 53 -6.95 17.40 10.25
N ILE A 54 -7.35 16.79 9.13
CA ILE A 54 -6.40 16.17 8.21
C ILE A 54 -5.75 17.30 7.43
N ASP A 55 -4.55 17.70 7.84
CA ASP A 55 -3.70 18.57 7.02
C ASP A 55 -3.12 17.72 5.87
N TRP A 56 -3.63 17.96 4.66
CA TRP A 56 -3.18 17.27 3.44
C TRP A 56 -1.83 17.80 2.95
N GLY A 57 -1.23 18.79 3.63
CA GLY A 57 0.11 19.27 3.37
C GLY A 57 0.25 19.92 1.99
N VAL A 58 -0.79 20.60 1.51
CA VAL A 58 -0.73 21.37 0.26
C VAL A 58 0.10 22.63 0.51
N ALA A 59 1.43 22.48 0.49
CA ALA A 59 2.35 23.60 0.64
C ALA A 59 2.50 24.36 -0.69
N GLN A 60 2.79 25.66 -0.59
CA GLN A 60 3.15 26.47 -1.76
C GLN A 60 4.39 25.88 -2.44
N GLY A 61 4.31 25.66 -3.76
CA GLY A 61 5.39 25.05 -4.55
C GLY A 61 5.27 23.53 -4.77
N THR A 62 4.31 22.85 -4.14
CA THR A 62 4.00 21.44 -4.46
C THR A 62 3.45 21.34 -5.88
N PHE A 63 3.87 20.31 -6.64
CA PHE A 63 3.47 20.13 -8.03
C PHE A 63 1.93 20.14 -8.18
N ALA A 64 1.41 21.07 -8.97
CA ALA A 64 -0.02 21.22 -9.26
C ALA A 64 -0.93 21.40 -8.01
N GLY A 65 -0.35 21.82 -6.87
CA GLY A 65 -1.06 22.07 -5.62
C GLY A 65 -1.99 20.91 -5.20
N LEU A 66 -3.29 21.20 -5.10
CA LEU A 66 -4.30 20.22 -4.70
C LEU A 66 -4.43 19.06 -5.70
N VAL A 67 -4.28 19.31 -7.01
CA VAL A 67 -4.42 18.27 -8.05
C VAL A 67 -3.33 17.21 -7.89
N GLY A 68 -2.08 17.63 -7.74
CA GLY A 68 -0.95 16.71 -7.54
C GLY A 68 -1.06 15.93 -6.24
N LYS A 69 -1.53 16.57 -5.15
CA LYS A 69 -1.78 15.89 -3.88
C LYS A 69 -2.90 14.86 -3.97
N LEU A 70 -4.00 15.17 -4.67
CA LEU A 70 -5.08 14.22 -4.88
C LEU A 70 -4.62 13.02 -5.71
N ASN A 71 -3.85 13.23 -6.78
CA ASN A 71 -3.26 12.14 -7.56
C ASN A 71 -2.40 11.23 -6.68
N GLU A 72 -1.55 11.81 -5.83
CA GLU A 72 -0.68 11.09 -4.89
C GLU A 72 -1.50 10.22 -3.91
N VAL A 73 -2.51 10.81 -3.27
CA VAL A 73 -3.38 10.13 -2.30
C VAL A 73 -4.15 8.99 -2.97
N VAL A 74 -4.76 9.24 -4.12
CA VAL A 74 -5.56 8.22 -4.81
C VAL A 74 -4.66 7.09 -5.30
N ALA A 75 -3.46 7.39 -5.82
CA ALA A 75 -2.48 6.37 -6.18
C ALA A 75 -2.04 5.51 -4.98
N GLY A 76 -1.81 6.13 -3.82
CA GLY A 76 -1.50 5.40 -2.59
C GLY A 76 -2.67 4.58 -2.03
N ILE A 77 -3.92 5.06 -2.17
CA ILE A 77 -5.12 4.28 -1.84
C ILE A 77 -5.22 3.07 -2.77
N VAL A 78 -4.97 3.23 -4.07
CA VAL A 78 -4.96 2.12 -5.01
C VAL A 78 -3.89 1.09 -4.62
N TYR A 79 -2.71 1.53 -4.18
CA TYR A 79 -1.70 0.62 -3.62
C TYR A 79 -2.24 -0.17 -2.42
N LEU A 80 -2.82 0.50 -1.42
CA LEU A 80 -3.39 -0.16 -0.24
C LEU A 80 -4.50 -1.16 -0.61
N VAL A 81 -5.41 -0.76 -1.48
CA VAL A 81 -6.51 -1.62 -1.95
C VAL A 81 -5.96 -2.86 -2.68
N LEU A 82 -5.00 -2.68 -3.58
CA LEU A 82 -4.34 -3.79 -4.28
C LEU A 82 -3.63 -4.73 -3.31
N PHE A 83 -2.93 -4.18 -2.32
CA PHE A 83 -2.27 -4.95 -1.27
C PHE A 83 -3.27 -5.83 -0.51
N PHE A 84 -4.36 -5.25 0.00
CA PHE A 84 -5.38 -6.00 0.76
C PHE A 84 -6.20 -6.97 -0.10
N ILE A 85 -6.29 -6.77 -1.41
CA ILE A 85 -6.92 -7.74 -2.32
C ILE A 85 -5.97 -8.90 -2.63
N TYR A 86 -4.69 -8.60 -2.85
CA TYR A 86 -3.69 -9.55 -3.33
C TYR A 86 -3.19 -10.49 -2.21
N VAL A 87 -2.68 -9.92 -1.12
CA VAL A 87 -1.96 -10.65 -0.07
C VAL A 87 -2.79 -11.78 0.56
N PRO A 88 -4.07 -11.59 0.91
CA PRO A 88 -4.84 -12.64 1.56
C PRO A 88 -5.29 -13.76 0.58
N LYS A 89 -5.20 -13.52 -0.73
CA LYS A 89 -5.61 -14.48 -1.76
C LYS A 89 -4.44 -15.29 -2.31
N THR A 90 -3.26 -14.70 -2.45
CA THR A 90 -2.17 -15.28 -3.25
C THR A 90 -1.69 -16.65 -2.76
N VAL A 91 -1.54 -16.88 -1.45
CA VAL A 91 -1.12 -18.20 -0.92
C VAL A 91 -2.30 -19.18 -0.89
N ARG A 92 -3.48 -18.69 -0.52
CA ARG A 92 -4.70 -19.50 -0.43
C ARG A 92 -5.10 -20.08 -1.79
N LYS A 93 -5.01 -19.27 -2.85
CA LYS A 93 -5.37 -19.66 -4.21
C LYS A 93 -4.55 -20.87 -4.66
N GLU A 94 -3.25 -20.89 -4.39
CA GLU A 94 -2.37 -22.02 -4.72
C GLU A 94 -2.80 -23.33 -4.03
N LYS A 95 -3.33 -23.24 -2.80
CA LYS A 95 -3.87 -24.41 -2.09
C LYS A 95 -5.19 -24.90 -2.68
N GLN A 96 -6.08 -23.96 -3.04
CA GLN A 96 -7.40 -24.28 -3.56
C GLN A 96 -7.34 -24.87 -4.97
N GLU A 97 -6.42 -24.38 -5.81
CA GLU A 97 -6.23 -24.86 -7.17
C GLU A 97 -5.32 -26.11 -7.25
N GLY A 98 -4.73 -26.53 -6.14
CA GLY A 98 -3.80 -27.67 -6.09
C GLY A 98 -2.45 -27.41 -6.78
N SER A 99 -2.19 -26.18 -7.24
CA SER A 99 -0.94 -25.81 -7.90
C SER A 99 0.26 -25.84 -6.95
N LEU A 100 0.04 -25.86 -5.63
CA LEU A 100 1.10 -26.02 -4.63
C LEU A 100 1.99 -27.25 -4.89
N LEU A 101 1.41 -28.41 -5.23
CA LEU A 101 2.15 -29.65 -5.49
C LEU A 101 3.03 -29.53 -6.75
N PHE A 102 2.53 -28.84 -7.77
CA PHE A 102 3.28 -28.53 -8.99
C PHE A 102 4.47 -27.60 -8.70
N TRP A 103 4.30 -26.58 -7.88
CA TRP A 103 5.40 -25.67 -7.54
C TRP A 103 6.49 -26.34 -6.69
N ARG A 104 6.16 -27.41 -5.96
CA ARG A 104 7.13 -28.17 -5.16
C ARG A 104 7.90 -29.21 -5.96
N SER A 105 7.39 -29.64 -7.12
CA SER A 105 8.18 -30.44 -8.07
C SER A 105 9.15 -29.58 -8.90
N MET A 106 8.93 -28.26 -8.94
CA MET A 106 9.88 -27.29 -9.48
C MET A 106 11.02 -27.02 -8.50
N PRO A 107 12.22 -26.60 -8.96
CA PRO A 107 13.36 -26.29 -8.10
C PRO A 107 13.19 -24.92 -7.39
N VAL A 108 12.07 -24.75 -6.68
CA VAL A 108 11.70 -23.54 -5.95
C VAL A 108 11.36 -23.93 -4.51
N SER A 109 12.05 -23.31 -3.55
CA SER A 109 11.76 -23.54 -2.12
C SER A 109 10.50 -22.79 -1.67
N ASP A 110 9.83 -23.28 -0.62
CA ASP A 110 8.66 -22.60 -0.04
C ASP A 110 8.99 -21.17 0.43
N TYR A 111 10.20 -20.96 0.95
CA TYR A 111 10.72 -19.64 1.32
C TYR A 111 10.76 -18.70 0.12
N GLN A 112 11.30 -19.15 -1.00
CA GLN A 112 11.37 -18.36 -2.24
C GLN A 112 9.97 -18.06 -2.78
N ALA A 113 9.05 -19.02 -2.74
CA ALA A 113 7.68 -18.81 -3.23
C ALA A 113 6.90 -17.78 -2.38
N VAL A 114 6.99 -17.85 -1.05
CA VAL A 114 6.35 -16.85 -0.17
C VAL A 114 7.04 -15.49 -0.28
N ALA A 115 8.37 -15.46 -0.34
CA ALA A 115 9.12 -14.21 -0.48
C ALA A 115 8.82 -13.52 -1.82
N ALA A 116 8.69 -14.27 -2.93
CA ALA A 116 8.34 -13.69 -4.22
C ALA A 116 6.99 -12.98 -4.19
N LYS A 117 5.98 -13.57 -3.53
CA LYS A 117 4.66 -12.95 -3.34
C LYS A 117 4.74 -11.70 -2.47
N LEU A 118 5.54 -11.74 -1.41
CA LEU A 118 5.71 -10.61 -0.51
C LEU A 118 6.48 -9.46 -1.18
N ILE A 119 7.53 -9.75 -1.94
CA ILE A 119 8.23 -8.80 -2.80
C ILE A 119 7.29 -8.24 -3.87
N PHE A 120 6.44 -9.07 -4.46
CA PHE A 120 5.44 -8.59 -5.42
C PHE A 120 4.52 -7.55 -4.75
N ALA A 121 3.98 -7.85 -3.58
CA ALA A 121 3.10 -6.95 -2.83
C ALA A 121 3.77 -5.65 -2.36
N LEU A 122 5.04 -5.72 -1.95
CA LEU A 122 5.75 -4.61 -1.28
C LEU A 122 6.72 -3.85 -2.19
N ALA A 123 7.03 -4.34 -3.38
CA ALA A 123 7.92 -3.67 -4.32
C ALA A 123 7.26 -3.51 -5.70
N VAL A 124 6.72 -4.58 -6.27
CA VAL A 124 6.18 -4.54 -7.64
C VAL A 124 4.89 -3.71 -7.71
N ILE A 125 3.92 -3.95 -6.83
CA ILE A 125 2.68 -3.15 -6.79
C ILE A 125 2.96 -1.65 -6.58
N PRO A 126 3.77 -1.22 -5.58
CA PRO A 126 4.04 0.22 -5.42
C PRO A 126 4.83 0.83 -6.58
N LEU A 127 5.74 0.08 -7.23
CA LEU A 127 6.41 0.55 -8.45
C LEU A 127 5.44 0.76 -9.63
N ILE A 128 4.45 -0.12 -9.78
CA ILE A 128 3.42 0.04 -10.80
C ILE A 128 2.53 1.26 -10.46
N ALA A 129 2.18 1.44 -9.19
CA ALA A 129 1.41 2.60 -8.74
C ALA A 129 2.17 3.91 -8.96
N SER A 130 3.48 3.96 -8.69
CA SER A 130 4.31 5.16 -8.93
C SER A 130 4.49 5.47 -10.41
N ALA A 131 4.67 4.45 -11.25
CA ALA A 131 4.75 4.61 -12.70
C ALA A 131 3.46 5.20 -13.31
N LEU A 132 2.31 4.83 -12.75
CA LEU A 132 1.02 5.34 -13.22
C LEU A 132 0.70 6.72 -12.65
N MET A 133 1.16 7.02 -11.43
CA MET A 133 1.09 8.36 -10.85
C MET A 133 1.92 9.37 -11.66
N VAL A 134 3.17 9.05 -12.03
CA VAL A 134 3.97 9.95 -12.88
C VAL A 134 3.36 10.13 -14.27
N ALA A 135 2.72 9.09 -14.82
CA ALA A 135 1.99 9.22 -16.07
C ALA A 135 0.76 10.14 -15.94
N ALA A 136 0.03 10.09 -14.82
CA ALA A 136 -1.07 10.99 -14.52
C ALA A 136 -0.59 12.45 -14.39
N ASP A 137 0.48 12.67 -13.64
CA ASP A 137 1.07 14.01 -13.45
C ASP A 137 1.67 14.57 -14.73
N PHE A 138 2.20 13.70 -15.60
CA PHE A 138 2.65 14.10 -16.93
C PHE A 138 1.50 14.58 -17.81
N ILE A 139 0.33 13.94 -17.74
CA ILE A 139 -0.88 14.42 -18.43
C ILE A 139 -1.33 15.76 -17.86
N VAL A 140 -1.34 15.92 -16.52
CA VAL A 140 -1.65 17.20 -15.87
C VAL A 140 -0.69 18.30 -16.32
N TRP A 141 0.60 18.00 -16.43
CA TRP A 141 1.61 18.94 -16.91
C TRP A 141 1.37 19.36 -18.37
N ILE A 142 1.06 18.41 -19.27
CA ILE A 142 0.70 18.73 -20.66
C ILE A 142 -0.55 19.60 -20.71
N MET A 143 -1.60 19.23 -19.96
CA MET A 143 -2.83 20.00 -19.91
C MET A 143 -2.59 21.41 -19.37
N ALA A 144 -1.73 21.56 -18.37
CA ALA A 144 -1.37 22.88 -17.86
C ALA A 144 -0.68 23.75 -18.91
N ILE A 145 0.27 23.20 -19.69
CA ILE A 145 0.92 23.95 -20.76
C ILE A 145 -0.09 24.44 -21.82
N LEU A 146 -1.11 23.64 -22.12
CA LEU A 146 -2.08 23.95 -23.16
C LEU A 146 -3.15 24.95 -22.71
N TRP A 147 -3.55 24.93 -21.44
CA TRP A 147 -4.76 25.61 -20.97
C TRP A 147 -4.52 26.68 -19.88
N LEU A 148 -3.37 26.66 -19.18
CA LEU A 148 -3.10 27.57 -18.07
C LEU A 148 -2.15 28.72 -18.46
N PRO A 149 -2.42 29.97 -18.02
CA PRO A 149 -1.45 31.06 -18.13
C PRO A 149 -0.18 30.77 -17.32
N GLN A 150 0.95 31.28 -17.81
CA GLN A 150 2.27 31.05 -17.20
C GLN A 150 2.34 31.49 -15.72
N GLU A 151 1.64 32.56 -15.36
CA GLU A 151 1.58 33.07 -13.97
C GLU A 151 0.96 32.03 -13.01
N VAL A 152 -0.10 31.35 -13.46
CA VAL A 152 -0.78 30.32 -12.66
C VAL A 152 0.09 29.07 -12.57
N MET A 153 0.78 28.69 -13.64
CA MET A 153 1.71 27.57 -13.64
C MET A 153 2.85 27.76 -12.63
N VAL A 154 3.41 28.97 -12.53
CA VAL A 154 4.46 29.29 -11.54
C VAL A 154 3.89 29.24 -10.11
N SER A 155 2.72 29.83 -9.88
CA SER A 155 2.04 29.81 -8.59
C SER A 155 1.76 28.39 -8.09
N TRP A 156 1.34 27.50 -8.98
CA TRP A 156 1.02 26.10 -8.65
C TRP A 156 2.23 25.16 -8.74
N GLY A 157 3.44 25.69 -8.90
CA GLY A 157 4.65 24.90 -8.98
C GLY A 157 4.66 23.89 -10.14
N ILE A 158 3.94 24.17 -11.23
CA ILE A 158 3.86 23.29 -12.40
C ILE A 158 5.12 23.50 -13.24
N SER A 159 6.11 22.64 -13.02
CA SER A 159 7.33 22.59 -13.80
C SER A 159 7.78 21.14 -13.96
N PHE A 160 8.60 20.88 -14.98
CA PHE A 160 9.16 19.55 -15.20
C PHE A 160 10.04 19.09 -14.02
N ALA A 161 10.81 20.01 -13.43
CA ALA A 161 11.63 19.73 -12.25
C ALA A 161 10.75 19.31 -11.05
N ASN A 162 9.67 20.05 -10.79
CA ASN A 162 8.76 19.73 -9.69
C ASN A 162 7.99 18.43 -9.91
N LEU A 163 7.65 18.10 -11.17
CA LEU A 163 7.05 16.79 -11.51
C LEU A 163 7.99 15.64 -11.12
N ILE A 164 9.28 15.75 -11.46
CA ILE A 164 10.27 14.73 -11.10
C ILE A 164 10.44 14.64 -9.58
N SER A 165 10.57 15.77 -8.89
CA SER A 165 10.67 15.80 -7.43
C SER A 165 9.46 15.15 -6.76
N HIS A 166 8.25 15.51 -7.21
CA HIS A 166 6.99 14.94 -6.71
C HIS A 166 6.92 13.43 -6.90
N TRP A 167 7.38 12.92 -8.05
CA TRP A 167 7.46 11.47 -8.29
C TRP A 167 8.44 10.77 -7.33
N PHE A 168 9.63 11.33 -7.08
CA PHE A 168 10.58 10.75 -6.13
C PHE A 168 10.06 10.79 -4.69
N GLU A 169 9.41 11.88 -4.28
CA GLU A 169 8.75 11.99 -2.97
C GLU A 169 7.66 10.93 -2.81
N PHE A 170 6.83 10.73 -3.83
CA PHE A 170 5.81 9.70 -3.82
C PHE A 170 6.41 8.29 -3.78
N LEU A 171 7.47 8.03 -4.56
CA LEU A 171 8.17 6.75 -4.55
C LEU A 171 8.76 6.43 -3.16
N ALA A 172 9.36 7.43 -2.51
CA ALA A 172 9.87 7.29 -1.15
C ALA A 172 8.74 7.03 -0.14
N ARG A 173 7.61 7.74 -0.27
CA ARG A 173 6.40 7.53 0.56
C ARG A 173 5.88 6.11 0.43
N LEU A 174 5.75 5.58 -0.79
CA LEU A 174 5.36 4.19 -1.03
C LEU A 174 6.38 3.19 -0.46
N GLY A 175 7.68 3.51 -0.50
CA GLY A 175 8.72 2.72 0.14
C GLY A 175 8.52 2.62 1.66
N LEU A 176 8.29 3.75 2.33
CA LEU A 176 7.99 3.78 3.77
C LEU A 176 6.70 3.02 4.10
N MET A 177 5.65 3.19 3.30
CA MET A 177 4.41 2.41 3.43
C MET A 177 4.66 0.92 3.27
N SER A 178 5.54 0.51 2.35
CA SER A 178 5.86 -0.90 2.12
C SER A 178 6.59 -1.52 3.32
N ILE A 179 7.49 -0.75 3.95
CA ILE A 179 8.14 -1.15 5.21
C ILE A 179 7.09 -1.32 6.31
N ALA A 180 6.15 -0.38 6.43
CA ALA A 180 5.05 -0.43 7.39
C ALA A 180 4.09 -1.62 7.18
N LEU A 181 3.82 -1.96 5.92
CA LEU A 181 2.91 -3.04 5.54
C LEU A 181 3.55 -4.42 5.63
N PHE A 182 4.87 -4.53 5.75
CA PHE A 182 5.58 -5.80 5.84
C PHE A 182 5.01 -6.80 6.86
N PRO A 183 4.86 -6.47 8.15
CA PRO A 183 4.29 -7.40 9.14
C PRO A 183 2.84 -7.79 8.81
N LEU A 184 2.05 -6.86 8.27
CA LEU A 184 0.68 -7.12 7.86
C LEU A 184 0.62 -8.07 6.67
N GLY A 185 1.53 -7.89 5.72
CA GLY A 185 1.69 -8.73 4.56
C GLY A 185 1.99 -10.17 4.96
N ALA A 186 3.02 -10.34 5.78
CA ALA A 186 3.43 -11.64 6.29
C ALA A 186 2.33 -12.31 7.15
N GLY A 187 1.70 -11.55 8.05
CA GLY A 187 0.63 -12.05 8.91
C GLY A 187 -0.62 -12.48 8.13
N LEU A 188 -1.06 -11.68 7.15
CA LEU A 188 -2.19 -12.03 6.29
C LEU A 188 -1.90 -13.24 5.42
N MET A 189 -0.66 -13.39 4.93
CA MET A 189 -0.25 -14.62 4.22
C MET A 189 -0.33 -15.84 5.13
N ALA A 190 0.19 -15.78 6.36
CA ALA A 190 0.08 -16.88 7.32
C ALA A 190 -1.39 -17.20 7.64
N LEU A 191 -2.21 -16.18 7.89
CA LEU A 191 -3.62 -16.35 8.24
C LEU A 191 -4.46 -16.88 7.08
N SER A 192 -4.08 -16.58 5.83
CA SER A 192 -4.75 -17.09 4.63
C SER A 192 -4.64 -18.61 4.47
N GLN A 193 -3.63 -19.19 5.10
CA GLN A 193 -3.39 -20.62 5.12
C GLN A 193 -4.24 -21.34 6.17
N LEU A 194 -4.58 -20.63 7.26
CA LEU A 194 -5.35 -21.17 8.38
C LEU A 194 -6.86 -20.96 8.22
N THR A 195 -7.27 -19.91 7.52
CA THR A 195 -8.67 -19.46 7.50
C THR A 195 -9.20 -19.26 6.08
N ARG A 196 -10.52 -19.36 5.92
CA ARG A 196 -11.20 -19.10 4.64
C ARG A 196 -11.28 -17.62 4.29
N TYR A 197 -11.39 -16.77 5.31
CA TYR A 197 -11.55 -15.32 5.19
C TYR A 197 -10.46 -14.62 6.03
N PRO A 198 -9.19 -14.65 5.59
CA PRO A 198 -8.05 -14.12 6.35
C PRO A 198 -8.21 -12.67 6.80
N LEU A 199 -8.70 -11.81 5.91
CA LEU A 199 -8.88 -10.39 6.25
C LEU A 199 -9.92 -10.20 7.37
N LEU A 200 -11.04 -10.95 7.30
CA LEU A 200 -12.06 -10.93 8.35
C LEU A 200 -11.54 -11.52 9.66
N ALA A 201 -10.78 -12.62 9.58
CA ALA A 201 -10.15 -13.23 10.76
C ALA A 201 -9.17 -12.25 11.43
N ALA A 202 -8.33 -11.55 10.66
CA ALA A 202 -7.39 -10.56 11.20
C ALA A 202 -8.12 -9.42 11.92
N ILE A 203 -9.16 -8.86 11.29
CA ILE A 203 -9.97 -7.78 11.87
C ILE A 203 -10.62 -8.24 13.19
N LEU A 204 -11.26 -9.42 13.19
CA LEU A 204 -11.88 -9.96 14.40
C LEU A 204 -10.85 -10.22 15.50
N THR A 205 -9.70 -10.80 15.18
CA THR A 205 -8.63 -11.04 16.15
C THR A 205 -8.14 -9.74 16.78
N VAL A 206 -7.93 -8.68 15.99
CA VAL A 206 -7.50 -7.38 16.51
C VAL A 206 -8.57 -6.75 17.41
N ILE A 207 -9.85 -6.81 17.03
CA ILE A 207 -10.96 -6.26 17.83
C ILE A 207 -11.09 -7.02 19.16
N LEU A 208 -11.10 -8.36 19.10
CA LEU A 208 -11.21 -9.19 20.30
C LEU A 208 -10.01 -9.00 21.23
N PHE A 209 -8.80 -8.88 20.68
CA PHE A 209 -7.60 -8.61 21.46
C PHE A 209 -7.68 -7.26 22.19
N LYS A 210 -8.13 -6.20 21.50
CA LYS A 210 -8.32 -4.88 22.13
C LYS A 210 -9.30 -4.94 23.30
N ILE A 211 -10.42 -5.62 23.11
CA ILE A 211 -11.46 -5.79 24.14
C ILE A 211 -10.92 -6.61 25.32
N ALA A 212 -10.21 -7.70 25.05
CA ALA A 212 -9.64 -8.56 26.10
C ALA A 212 -8.56 -7.83 26.91
N MET A 213 -7.66 -7.08 26.26
CA MET A 213 -6.64 -6.28 26.96
C MET A 213 -7.26 -5.19 27.80
N PHE A 214 -8.29 -4.50 27.30
CA PHE A 214 -9.02 -3.50 28.08
C PHE A 214 -9.67 -4.11 29.33
N GLN A 215 -10.28 -5.29 29.21
CA GLN A 215 -10.84 -6.00 30.36
C GLN A 215 -9.76 -6.46 31.36
N ALA A 216 -8.61 -6.92 30.88
CA ALA A 216 -7.55 -7.47 31.73
C ALA A 216 -6.73 -6.40 32.46
N THR A 217 -6.39 -5.30 31.79
CA THR A 217 -5.54 -4.22 32.35
C THR A 217 -6.31 -3.00 32.82
N GLY A 218 -7.58 -2.83 32.42
CA GLY A 218 -8.34 -1.60 32.66
C GLY A 218 -7.84 -0.38 31.87
N SER A 219 -6.74 -0.50 31.13
CA SER A 219 -6.10 0.56 30.34
C SER A 219 -6.28 0.33 28.82
N GLY A 220 -6.52 1.41 28.07
CA GLY A 220 -6.64 1.37 26.60
C GLY A 220 -5.30 1.39 25.84
N GLU A 221 -4.16 1.47 26.54
CA GLU A 221 -2.84 1.71 25.95
C GLU A 221 -2.41 0.63 24.97
N ALA A 222 -2.59 -0.65 25.31
CA ALA A 222 -2.28 -1.76 24.40
C ALA A 222 -3.10 -1.70 23.10
N GLY A 223 -4.35 -1.25 23.19
CA GLY A 223 -5.21 -1.03 22.04
C GLY A 223 -4.79 0.18 21.21
N ALA A 224 -4.26 1.23 21.84
CA ALA A 224 -3.72 2.40 21.17
C ALA A 224 -2.49 2.04 20.32
N VAL A 225 -1.50 1.33 20.90
CA VAL A 225 -0.29 0.88 20.19
C VAL A 225 -0.64 0.04 18.97
N LEU A 226 -1.59 -0.90 19.10
CA LEU A 226 -2.04 -1.67 17.94
C LEU A 226 -2.70 -0.80 16.88
N SER A 227 -3.54 0.16 17.27
CA SER A 227 -4.18 1.08 16.33
C SER A 227 -3.15 1.90 15.56
N GLU A 228 -2.09 2.32 16.25
CA GLU A 228 -0.98 3.06 15.67
C GLU A 228 -0.24 2.20 14.63
N ILE A 229 0.09 0.94 14.95
CA ILE A 229 0.75 0.02 14.01
C ILE A 229 -0.08 -0.18 12.73
N TYR A 230 -1.38 -0.47 12.86
CA TYR A 230 -2.24 -0.72 11.69
C TYR A 230 -2.61 0.57 10.93
N GLY A 231 -2.63 1.72 11.62
CA GLY A 231 -2.91 3.03 11.04
C GLY A 231 -1.71 3.67 10.33
N LEU A 232 -0.48 3.21 10.65
CA LEU A 232 0.76 3.81 10.17
C LEU A 232 0.89 3.90 8.64
N PRO A 233 0.55 2.87 7.83
CA PRO A 233 0.59 3.02 6.37
C PRO A 233 -0.37 4.11 5.85
N PHE A 234 -1.52 4.28 6.51
CA PHE A 234 -2.50 5.29 6.15
C PHE A 234 -2.06 6.70 6.58
N SER A 235 -1.47 6.85 7.77
CA SER A 235 -0.94 8.14 8.23
C SER A 235 0.26 8.60 7.41
N ILE A 236 1.13 7.68 6.97
CA ILE A 236 2.22 7.99 6.01
C ILE A 236 1.65 8.52 4.69
N LEU A 237 0.53 7.96 4.23
CA LEU A 237 -0.09 8.38 2.98
C LEU A 237 -0.72 9.77 3.05
N THR A 238 -1.43 10.08 4.13
CA THR A 238 -2.22 11.32 4.24
C THR A 238 -1.45 12.50 4.82
N SER A 239 -0.34 12.25 5.51
CA SER A 239 0.45 13.30 6.15
C SER A 239 1.16 14.23 5.17
N SER A 240 1.41 15.45 5.62
CA SER A 240 2.18 16.47 4.91
C SER A 240 3.62 16.00 4.64
N SER A 241 4.25 15.33 5.60
CA SER A 241 5.58 14.72 5.42
C SER A 241 5.61 13.27 5.91
N ALA A 242 5.77 12.35 4.96
CA ALA A 242 5.86 10.90 5.24
C ALA A 242 7.01 10.56 6.20
N TYR A 243 8.13 11.26 6.08
CA TYR A 243 9.32 11.03 6.89
C TYR A 243 9.13 11.40 8.36
N THR A 244 8.38 12.46 8.67
CA THR A 244 8.18 12.88 10.07
C THR A 244 7.33 11.86 10.79
N VAL A 245 6.21 11.44 10.21
CA VAL A 245 5.34 10.39 10.75
C VAL A 245 6.12 9.08 10.96
N PHE A 246 6.95 8.71 9.98
CA PHE A 246 7.81 7.54 10.12
C PHE A 246 8.87 7.72 11.21
N SER A 247 9.39 8.92 11.43
CA SER A 247 10.36 9.14 12.52
C SER A 247 9.72 9.20 13.91
N GLU A 248 8.50 9.74 14.01
CA GLU A 248 7.75 9.94 15.25
C GLU A 248 7.33 8.62 15.90
N PHE A 249 6.99 7.61 15.10
CA PHE A 249 6.69 6.27 15.62
C PHE A 249 7.91 5.59 16.30
N GLY A 250 9.11 6.10 16.07
CA GLY A 250 10.34 5.74 16.79
C GLY A 250 11.06 4.53 16.18
N TYR A 251 12.40 4.62 16.10
CA TYR A 251 13.23 3.58 15.48
C TYR A 251 13.10 2.21 16.15
N PHE A 252 12.92 2.18 17.47
CA PHE A 252 12.75 0.93 18.23
C PHE A 252 11.45 0.20 17.86
N SER A 253 10.35 0.95 17.71
CA SER A 253 9.05 0.42 17.31
C SER A 253 9.10 -0.18 15.90
N HIS A 254 9.79 0.48 14.96
CA HIS A 254 10.02 -0.06 13.61
C HIS A 254 10.85 -1.33 13.65
N PHE A 255 11.89 -1.38 14.48
CA PHE A 255 12.70 -2.59 14.63
C PHE A 255 11.85 -3.76 15.12
N ILE A 256 11.05 -3.57 16.18
CA ILE A 256 10.12 -4.60 16.67
C ILE A 256 9.16 -5.03 15.56
N MET A 257 8.58 -4.07 14.84
CA MET A 257 7.65 -4.34 13.75
C MET A 257 8.28 -5.22 12.66
N LEU A 258 9.55 -4.95 12.29
CA LEU A 258 10.28 -5.76 11.33
C LEU A 258 10.60 -7.16 11.87
N VAL A 259 11.01 -7.28 13.13
CA VAL A 259 11.24 -8.59 13.78
C VAL A 259 9.97 -9.43 13.80
N VAL A 260 8.83 -8.84 14.17
CA VAL A 260 7.52 -9.50 14.13
C VAL A 260 7.17 -9.91 12.70
N GLY A 261 7.42 -9.05 11.71
CA GLY A 261 7.20 -9.38 10.31
C GLY A 261 8.04 -10.57 9.82
N VAL A 262 9.30 -10.66 10.23
CA VAL A 262 10.17 -11.81 9.92
C VAL A 262 9.65 -13.08 10.58
N ALA A 263 9.22 -13.02 11.84
CA ALA A 263 8.63 -14.16 12.54
C ALA A 263 7.35 -14.65 11.84
N LEU A 264 6.47 -13.73 11.42
CA LEU A 264 5.25 -14.05 10.68
C LEU A 264 5.54 -14.61 9.29
N TYR A 265 6.58 -14.13 8.61
CA TYR A 265 7.03 -14.68 7.34
C TYR A 265 7.51 -16.12 7.52
N TRP A 266 8.28 -16.38 8.57
CA TRP A 266 8.75 -17.73 8.88
C TRP A 266 7.59 -18.67 9.23
N LEU A 267 6.61 -18.18 10.00
CA LEU A 267 5.36 -18.90 10.28
C LEU A 267 4.60 -19.24 8.99
N SER A 268 4.50 -18.29 8.06
CA SER A 268 3.86 -18.51 6.76
C SER A 268 4.56 -19.60 5.95
N CYS A 269 5.90 -19.61 5.93
CA CYS A 269 6.68 -20.64 5.25
C CYS A 269 6.52 -22.01 5.92
N TRP A 270 6.51 -22.05 7.25
CA TRP A 270 6.32 -23.27 8.03
C TRP A 270 4.93 -23.87 7.83
N LEU A 271 3.87 -23.04 7.83
CA LEU A 271 2.50 -23.49 7.56
C LEU A 271 2.37 -24.07 6.14
N ARG A 272 3.06 -23.47 5.18
CA ARG A 272 3.04 -23.92 3.77
C ARG A 272 3.66 -25.31 3.62
N GLY A 273 4.72 -25.61 4.37
CA GLY A 273 5.39 -26.91 4.33
C GLY A 273 4.62 -28.05 5.01
N ARG A 274 3.65 -27.76 5.90
CA ARG A 274 2.92 -28.78 6.67
C ARG A 274 1.68 -29.36 5.99
N ASP A 275 1.19 -28.76 4.90
CA ASP A 275 -0.05 -29.20 4.24
C ASP A 275 -0.03 -30.66 3.76
N ASP A 276 1.15 -31.26 3.55
CA ASP A 276 1.27 -32.67 3.14
C ASP A 276 0.92 -33.64 4.26
N MET A 277 1.25 -33.31 5.52
CA MET A 277 1.06 -34.22 6.64
C MET A 277 -0.42 -34.45 6.96
N LEU A 278 -1.28 -33.48 6.63
CA LEU A 278 -2.73 -33.57 6.85
C LEU A 278 -3.48 -34.30 5.74
N ARG A 279 -2.84 -34.56 4.58
CA ARG A 279 -3.44 -35.35 3.49
C ARG A 279 -2.98 -36.81 3.46
N MET A 280 -1.99 -37.16 4.28
CA MET A 280 -1.49 -38.53 4.46
C MET A 280 -2.09 -39.24 5.69
N MET A 281 -2.95 -38.55 6.45
CA MET A 281 -3.81 -39.10 7.52
C MET A 281 -5.26 -39.16 7.03
#